data_AF-A0A928JU31-F1
#
_entry.id   AF-A0A928JU31-F1
#
_cell.length_a   1.000
_cell.length_b   1.000
_cell.length_c   1.000
_cell.angle_alpha   90.00
_cell.angle_beta   90.00
_cell.angle_gamma   90.00
#
_symmetry.space_group_name_H-M   'P 1'
#
loop_
_entity.id
_entity.type
_entity.pdbx_description
1 polymer ?
#
loop_
_entity_poly.entity_id
_entity_poly.type
_entity_poly.pdbx_seq_one_letter_code
_entity_poly.pdbx_strand_id
1 'polypeptide(L)'
;MDDRNLMQDILLLEKGVCDLYMHGAIESSTQNINQVFKNALNESLTMQDDIYKKMEAKGWYQTETAQQDKINTLKQKYSVQ
;
A
#
# COMPACT_ATOMS: atom_id res chain seq x y z
N MET A 1 -17.53 1.91 -17.85
CA MET A 1 -16.60 1.56 -16.75
C MET A 1 -17.22 0.37 -16.04
N ASP A 2 -16.51 -0.76 -15.98
CA ASP A 2 -16.98 -1.95 -15.24
C ASP A 2 -16.51 -1.91 -13.78
N ASP A 3 -17.08 -2.77 -12.94
CA ASP A 3 -16.79 -2.81 -11.50
C ASP A 3 -15.30 -3.04 -11.19
N ARG A 4 -14.58 -3.77 -12.05
CA ARG A 4 -13.15 -4.03 -11.87
C ARG A 4 -12.35 -2.75 -12.08
N ASN A 5 -12.63 -2.02 -13.16
CA ASN A 5 -11.99 -0.75 -13.45
C ASN A 5 -12.33 0.30 -12.39
N LEU A 6 -13.58 0.37 -11.94
CA LEU A 6 -13.97 1.25 -10.85
C LEU A 6 -13.20 0.93 -9.55
N MET A 7 -13.11 -0.35 -9.18
CA MET A 7 -12.35 -0.76 -7.99
C MET A 7 -10.84 -0.48 -8.13
N GLN A 8 -10.28 -0.61 -9.34
CA GLN A 8 -8.90 -0.25 -9.63
C GLN A 8 -8.67 1.26 -9.43
N ASP A 9 -9.59 2.09 -9.90
CA ASP A 9 -9.51 3.55 -9.72
C ASP A 9 -9.59 3.92 -8.24
N ILE A 10 -10.49 3.29 -7.48
CA ILE A 10 -10.59 3.47 -6.03
C ILE A 10 -9.30 3.03 -5.33
N LEU A 11 -8.73 1.89 -5.70
CA LEU A 11 -7.46 1.39 -5.16
C LEU A 11 -6.30 2.35 -5.42
N LEU A 12 -6.24 2.96 -6.61
CA LEU A 12 -5.19 3.92 -6.97
C LEU A 12 -5.39 5.26 -6.26
N LEU A 13 -6.63 5.72 -6.13
CA LEU A 13 -6.96 6.92 -5.38
C LEU A 13 -6.52 6.80 -3.92
N GLU A 14 -6.87 5.69 -3.26
CA GLU A 14 -6.55 5.50 -1.85
C GLU A 14 -5.03 5.37 -1.60
N LYS A 15 -4.28 4.78 -2.55
CA LYS A 15 -2.81 4.81 -2.52
C LYS A 15 -2.27 6.24 -2.56
N GLY A 16 -2.81 7.08 -3.45
CA GLY A 16 -2.42 8.49 -3.53
C GLY A 16 -2.73 9.26 -2.25
N VAL A 17 -3.83 8.94 -1.57
CA VAL A 17 -4.17 9.50 -0.25
C VAL A 17 -3.19 9.05 0.82
N CYS A 18 -2.81 7.77 0.85
CA CYS A 18 -1.78 7.26 1.75
C CYS A 18 -0.45 8.00 1.56
N ASP A 19 0.01 8.15 0.31
CA ASP A 19 1.25 8.86 -0.01
C ASP A 19 1.20 10.31 0.46
N LEU A 20 0.07 11.00 0.21
CA LEU A 20 -0.14 12.37 0.66
C LEU A 20 -0.04 12.50 2.19
N TYR A 21 -0.69 11.61 2.94
CA TYR A 21 -0.65 11.65 4.40
C TYR A 21 0.71 11.24 4.96
N MET A 22 1.42 10.31 4.31
CA MET A 22 2.81 9.98 4.65
C MET A 22 3.72 11.20 4.49
N HIS A 23 3.67 11.88 3.35
CA HIS A 23 4.44 13.10 3.11
C HIS A 23 4.09 14.19 4.13
N GLY A 24 2.79 14.41 4.37
CA GLY A 24 2.33 15.34 5.40
C GLY A 24 2.87 15.02 6.80
N ALA A 25 2.90 13.73 7.18
CA ALA A 25 3.47 13.30 8.46
C ALA A 25 4.99 13.53 8.53
N ILE A 26 5.73 13.35 7.44
CA ILE A 26 7.18 13.58 7.40
C ILE A 26 7.51 15.08 7.51
N GLU A 27 6.74 15.94 6.83
CA GLU A 27 7.05 17.36 6.66
C GLU A 27 6.39 18.28 7.70
N SER A 28 5.50 17.74 8.54
CA SER A 28 4.83 18.51 9.60
C SER A 28 5.76 18.89 10.75
N SER A 29 5.98 20.19 10.94
CA SER A 29 6.84 20.75 11.98
C SER A 29 6.18 20.85 13.36
N THR A 30 4.85 20.80 13.44
CA THR A 30 4.11 20.86 14.72
C THR A 30 3.57 19.49 15.10
N GLN A 31 3.67 19.16 16.39
CA GLN A 31 3.25 17.85 16.90
C GLN A 31 1.77 17.55 16.64
N ASN A 32 0.89 18.55 16.77
CA ASN A 32 -0.54 18.38 16.52
C ASN A 32 -0.81 17.98 15.06
N ILE A 33 -0.24 18.72 14.09
CA ILE A 33 -0.46 18.46 12.66
C ILE A 33 0.20 17.12 12.26
N ASN A 34 1.39 16.82 12.80
CA ASN A 34 2.05 15.54 12.61
C ASN A 34 1.16 14.36 13.05
N GLN A 35 0.51 14.49 14.21
CA GLN A 35 -0.39 13.46 14.73
C GLN A 35 -1.65 13.31 13.87
N VAL A 36 -2.23 14.40 13.37
CA VAL A 36 -3.38 14.36 12.46
C VAL A 36 -3.03 13.57 11.19
N PHE A 37 -1.89 13.86 10.56
CA PHE A 37 -1.46 13.11 9.37
C PHE A 37 -1.19 11.64 9.66
N LYS A 38 -0.57 11.30 10.79
CA LYS A 38 -0.37 9.90 11.20
C LYS A 38 -1.69 9.16 11.42
N ASN A 39 -2.66 9.80 12.06
CA ASN A 39 -3.98 9.19 12.28
C ASN A 39 -4.70 8.96 10.94
N ALA A 40 -4.74 9.99 10.09
CA ALA A 40 -5.35 9.90 8.77
C ALA A 40 -4.67 8.83 7.90
N LEU A 41 -3.33 8.75 7.94
CA LEU A 41 -2.58 7.68 7.26
C LEU A 41 -3.00 6.29 7.75
N ASN A 42 -3.12 6.08 9.06
CA ASN A 42 -3.51 4.77 9.60
C ASN A 42 -4.94 4.38 9.20
N GLU A 43 -5.86 5.34 9.18
CA GLU A 43 -7.23 5.12 8.70
C GLU A 43 -7.24 4.75 7.21
N SER A 44 -6.50 5.50 6.39
CA SER A 44 -6.35 5.22 4.96
C SER A 44 -5.70 3.87 4.67
N LEU A 45 -4.66 3.49 5.40
CA LEU A 45 -4.04 2.17 5.29
C LEU A 45 -5.04 1.03 5.59
N THR A 46 -5.93 1.25 6.56
CA THR A 46 -7.01 0.28 6.87
C THR A 46 -7.99 0.17 5.70
N MET A 47 -8.39 1.30 5.12
CA MET A 47 -9.27 1.32 3.95
C MET A 47 -8.62 0.65 2.73
N GLN A 48 -7.33 0.94 2.49
CA GLN A 48 -6.54 0.36 1.42
C GLN A 48 -6.48 -1.17 1.50
N ASP A 49 -6.31 -1.72 2.71
CA ASP A 49 -6.30 -3.17 2.97
C ASP A 49 -7.67 -3.80 2.67
N ASP A 50 -8.77 -3.15 3.08
CA ASP A 50 -10.13 -3.61 2.78
C ASP A 50 -10.43 -3.60 1.27
N ILE A 51 -9.99 -2.55 0.55
CA ILE A 51 -10.14 -2.47 -0.91
C ILE A 51 -9.36 -3.60 -1.57
N TYR A 52 -8.09 -3.79 -1.18
CA TYR A 52 -7.23 -4.86 -1.70
C TYR A 52 -7.88 -6.23 -1.51
N LYS A 53 -8.31 -6.56 -0.29
CA LYS A 53 -8.95 -7.85 0.04
C LYS A 53 -10.22 -8.09 -0.77
N LYS A 54 -11.03 -7.05 -0.99
CA LYS A 54 -12.24 -7.16 -1.83
C LYS A 54 -11.90 -7.45 -3.29
N MET A 55 -10.87 -6.82 -3.84
CA MET A 55 -10.44 -7.08 -5.22
C MET A 55 -9.80 -8.47 -5.36
N GLU A 56 -9.01 -8.90 -4.38
CA GLU A 56 -8.41 -10.24 -4.32
C GLU A 56 -9.50 -11.32 -4.25
N ALA A 57 -10.49 -11.18 -3.37
CA ALA A 57 -11.60 -12.12 -3.22
C ALA A 57 -12.44 -12.27 -4.50
N LYS A 58 -12.46 -11.25 -5.35
CA LYS A 58 -13.12 -11.27 -6.67
C LYS A 58 -12.21 -11.78 -7.80
N GLY A 59 -10.96 -12.12 -7.51
CA GLY A 59 -9.97 -12.55 -8.49
C GLY A 59 -9.48 -11.43 -9.41
N TRP A 60 -9.74 -10.17 -9.05
CA TRP A 60 -9.38 -9.00 -9.87
C TRP A 60 -7.96 -8.52 -9.65
N TYR A 61 -7.38 -8.93 -8.53
CA TYR A 61 -6.01 -8.65 -8.14
C TYR A 61 -5.30 -9.98 -7.88
N GLN A 62 -4.49 -10.44 -8.84
CA GLN A 62 -3.61 -11.60 -8.65
C GLN A 62 -2.22 -11.10 -8.27
N THR A 63 -1.77 -11.48 -7.09
CA THR A 63 -0.38 -11.31 -6.67
C THR A 63 0.44 -12.49 -7.20
N GLU A 64 1.46 -12.20 -8.00
CA GLU A 64 2.46 -13.22 -8.33
C GLU A 64 3.32 -13.48 -7.10
N THR A 65 3.30 -14.71 -6.60
CA THR A 65 4.26 -15.13 -5.58
C THR A 65 5.65 -15.14 -6.20
N ALA A 66 6.59 -14.42 -5.60
CA ALA A 66 7.97 -14.44 -6.05
C ALA A 66 8.52 -15.88 -5.99
N GLN A 67 9.16 -16.32 -7.07
CA GLN A 67 9.74 -17.66 -7.16
C GLN A 67 10.78 -17.85 -6.05
N GLN A 68 10.61 -18.88 -5.22
CA GLN A 68 11.45 -19.12 -4.05
C GLN A 68 12.94 -19.27 -4.41
N ASP A 69 13.25 -19.84 -5.57
CA ASP A 69 14.62 -19.97 -6.06
C ASP A 69 15.28 -18.62 -6.27
N LYS A 70 14.58 -17.63 -6.86
CA LYS A 70 15.10 -16.27 -7.04
C LYS A 70 15.35 -15.60 -5.68
N ILE A 71 14.48 -15.82 -4.70
CA ILE A 71 14.65 -15.33 -3.33
C ILE A 71 15.92 -15.93 -2.72
N ASN A 72 16.10 -17.24 -2.85
CA ASN A 72 17.25 -17.96 -2.29
C ASN A 72 18.57 -17.51 -2.93
N THR A 73 18.61 -17.33 -4.25
CA THR A 73 19.78 -16.80 -4.97
C THR A 73 20.16 -15.41 -4.49
N LEU A 74 19.19 -14.50 -4.34
CA LEU A 74 19.45 -13.15 -3.83
C LEU A 74 19.94 -13.18 -2.38
N LYS A 75 19.31 -13.97 -1.51
CA LYS A 75 19.77 -14.14 -0.13
C LYS A 75 21.24 -14.57 -0.09
N GLN A 76 21.62 -15.60 -0.82
CA GLN A 76 23.02 -16.06 -0.88
C GLN A 76 23.97 -14.98 -1.42
N LYS A 77 23.57 -14.26 -2.47
CA LYS A 77 24.40 -13.19 -3.08
C LYS A 77 24.73 -12.07 -2.09
N TYR A 78 23.80 -11.72 -1.20
CA TYR A 78 23.96 -10.62 -0.24
C TYR A 78 24.31 -11.08 1.19
N SER A 79 24.33 -12.38 1.49
CA SER A 79 24.76 -12.90 2.80
C SER A 79 26.27 -12.80 3.07
N VAL A 80 27.08 -12.43 2.08
CA VAL A 80 28.55 -12.37 2.18
C VAL A 80 29.06 -10.92 2.10
N GLN A 81 28.18 -9.93 2.32
CA GLN A 81 28.53 -8.51 2.28
C GLN A 81 28.66 -7.92 3.69
#